data_AF-A0A7J9WA99-F1
#
_entry.id   AF-A0A7J9WA99-F1
#
_cell.length_a   1.000
_cell.length_b   1.000
_cell.length_c   1.000
_cell.angle_alpha   90.00
_cell.angle_beta   90.00
_cell.angle_gamma   90.00
#
_symmetry.space_group_name_H-M   'P 1'
#
loop_
_entity.id
_entity.type
_entity.pdbx_description
1 polymer ?
#
loop_
_entity_poly.entity_id
_entity_poly.type
_entity_poly.pdbx_seq_one_letter_code
_entity_poly.pdbx_strand_id
1 'polypeptide(L)'
;MRTLAGMEQRQRPRMLVSTGPLLLSPLGWVLDAIADAGYAGAELLIGHNPDTRDPARIAAYAQEAGLDIPVVHGPYMVLLRNVFGSRYLEKTRRSLEVAGEVGAHTLVAHAPFRWERRAREWVDGEVHDEASEAGPVFAMENLFPVAGRSFSSVVTPHDLAPFPHVVFDTSHFGVAQIDLFEAWNALSDRVVHLHVSDNFGNGKDSHAPIGSGVLPLEAFLGEVGRSGYEGSITLELDCRAYLDSRAELVTFLQRERLKAESFLAGTSWEPAPAV
;
A
#
# COMPACT_ATOMS: atom_id res chain seq x y z
N MET A 1 0.40 -18.85 43.73
CA MET A 1 -0.46 -18.88 42.54
C MET A 1 -0.88 -17.45 42.22
N ARG A 2 -0.17 -16.78 41.30
CA ARG A 2 -0.62 -15.53 40.68
C ARG A 2 -1.00 -15.86 39.25
N THR A 3 -2.24 -15.57 38.92
CA THR A 3 -2.93 -15.96 37.69
C THR A 3 -2.33 -15.25 36.48
N LEU A 4 -2.03 -16.04 35.45
CA LEU A 4 -1.76 -15.60 34.08
C LEU A 4 -3.07 -15.07 33.50
N ALA A 5 -3.33 -13.77 33.61
CA ALA A 5 -4.46 -13.12 32.95
C ALA A 5 -4.02 -11.71 32.56
N GLY A 6 -3.95 -11.46 31.25
CA GLY A 6 -3.60 -10.17 30.67
C GLY A 6 -2.42 -10.22 29.70
N MET A 7 -2.43 -11.13 28.73
CA MET A 7 -1.82 -10.78 27.45
C MET A 7 -2.79 -9.79 26.82
N GLU A 8 -2.53 -8.48 26.95
CA GLU A 8 -3.17 -7.48 26.09
C GLU A 8 -3.08 -8.01 24.66
N GLN A 9 -4.22 -8.11 23.96
CA GLN A 9 -4.18 -8.36 22.53
C GLN A 9 -3.46 -7.17 21.92
N ARG A 10 -2.16 -7.33 21.62
CA ARG A 10 -1.44 -6.35 20.82
C ARG A 10 -2.24 -6.12 19.56
N GLN A 11 -2.57 -4.85 19.29
CA GLN A 11 -3.30 -4.47 18.11
C GLN A 11 -2.46 -4.90 16.91
N ARG A 12 -2.98 -5.85 16.12
CA ARG A 12 -2.26 -6.36 14.95
C ARG A 12 -2.39 -5.33 13.82
N PRO A 13 -1.38 -5.21 12.94
CA PRO A 13 -1.49 -4.32 11.81
C PRO A 13 -2.68 -4.71 10.95
N ARG A 14 -3.38 -3.70 10.42
CA ARG A 14 -4.56 -3.93 9.59
C ARG A 14 -4.12 -4.45 8.22
N MET A 15 -4.53 -5.67 7.89
CA MET A 15 -4.25 -6.29 6.60
C MET A 15 -5.26 -5.83 5.54
N LEU A 16 -4.75 -5.30 4.44
CA LEU A 16 -5.47 -4.76 3.28
C LEU A 16 -4.92 -5.41 2.00
N VAL A 17 -5.55 -5.08 0.88
CA VAL A 17 -5.08 -5.41 -0.46
C VAL A 17 -5.32 -4.20 -1.35
N SER A 18 -4.37 -3.91 -2.25
CA SER A 18 -4.46 -2.76 -3.14
C SER A 18 -5.36 -3.06 -4.32
N THR A 19 -6.23 -2.11 -4.67
CA THR A 19 -6.97 -2.17 -5.94
C THR A 19 -6.09 -1.82 -7.14
N GLY A 20 -4.84 -1.38 -6.92
CA GLY A 20 -3.92 -0.93 -7.96
C GLY A 20 -3.67 -1.96 -9.07
N PRO A 21 -3.29 -3.21 -8.76
CA PRO A 21 -3.13 -4.27 -9.75
C PRO A 21 -4.41 -4.63 -10.52
N LEU A 22 -5.57 -4.14 -10.05
CA LEU A 22 -6.90 -4.40 -10.59
C LEU A 22 -7.51 -3.15 -11.26
N LEU A 23 -6.70 -2.13 -11.58
CA LEU A 23 -7.15 -0.81 -12.04
C LEU A 23 -8.01 -0.78 -13.32
N LEU A 24 -8.04 -1.88 -14.08
CA LEU A 24 -8.83 -2.04 -15.31
C LEU A 24 -10.18 -2.74 -15.06
N SER A 25 -10.40 -3.28 -13.86
CA SER A 25 -11.64 -3.95 -13.48
C SER A 25 -12.65 -2.98 -12.85
N PRO A 26 -13.96 -3.26 -12.93
CA PRO A 26 -14.98 -2.45 -12.24
C PRO A 26 -14.77 -2.45 -10.72
N LEU A 27 -14.90 -1.29 -10.08
CA LEU A 27 -14.59 -1.13 -8.65
C LEU A 27 -15.45 -2.03 -7.76
N GLY A 28 -16.77 -2.08 -7.98
CA GLY A 28 -17.67 -2.96 -7.22
C GLY A 28 -17.25 -4.43 -7.28
N TRP A 29 -16.93 -4.95 -8.48
CA TRP A 29 -16.45 -6.32 -8.64
C TRP A 29 -15.13 -6.59 -7.90
N VAL A 30 -14.23 -5.60 -7.88
CA VAL A 30 -12.96 -5.69 -7.15
C VAL A 30 -13.21 -5.75 -5.64
N LEU A 31 -14.04 -4.85 -5.10
CA LEU A 31 -14.35 -4.84 -3.67
C LEU A 31 -15.08 -6.11 -3.24
N ASP A 32 -16.00 -6.61 -4.05
CA ASP A 32 -16.65 -7.90 -3.85
C ASP A 32 -15.62 -9.04 -3.77
N ALA A 33 -14.64 -9.09 -4.67
CA ALA A 33 -13.59 -10.11 -4.65
C ALA A 33 -12.69 -10.01 -3.41
N ILE A 34 -12.40 -8.79 -2.95
CA ILE A 34 -11.61 -8.52 -1.75
C ILE A 34 -12.35 -9.01 -0.50
N ALA A 35 -13.65 -8.72 -0.40
CA ALA A 35 -14.49 -9.17 0.71
C ALA A 35 -14.57 -10.71 0.76
N ASP A 36 -14.80 -11.37 -0.38
CA ASP A 36 -14.83 -12.84 -0.46
C ASP A 36 -13.49 -13.50 -0.09
N ALA A 37 -12.36 -12.82 -0.32
CA ALA A 37 -11.03 -13.27 0.12
C ALA A 37 -10.79 -13.10 1.64
N GLY A 38 -11.75 -12.51 2.35
CA GLY A 38 -11.76 -12.35 3.81
C GLY A 38 -10.97 -11.16 4.32
N TYR A 39 -10.74 -10.13 3.49
CA TYR A 39 -10.22 -8.85 3.96
C TYR A 39 -11.33 -8.02 4.59
N ALA A 40 -10.97 -7.15 5.53
CA ALA A 40 -11.89 -6.19 6.16
C ALA A 40 -11.74 -4.77 5.59
N GLY A 41 -10.85 -4.57 4.63
CA GLY A 41 -10.69 -3.29 3.95
C GLY A 41 -9.73 -3.37 2.77
N ALA A 42 -9.69 -2.31 1.99
CA ALA A 42 -8.84 -2.19 0.80
C ALA A 42 -8.08 -0.87 0.80
N GLU A 43 -6.92 -0.87 0.15
CA GLU A 43 -6.35 0.38 -0.35
C GLU A 43 -6.94 0.68 -1.73
N LEU A 44 -7.53 1.86 -1.88
CA LEU A 44 -8.11 2.30 -3.14
C LEU A 44 -7.11 3.12 -3.96
N LEU A 45 -6.74 2.63 -5.15
CA LEU A 45 -6.06 3.43 -6.16
C LEU A 45 -7.05 4.32 -6.92
N ILE A 46 -6.83 5.63 -6.87
CA ILE A 46 -7.50 6.59 -7.75
C ILE A 46 -6.99 6.36 -9.18
N GLY A 47 -7.90 6.07 -10.12
CA GLY A 47 -7.55 5.62 -11.46
C GLY A 47 -8.37 6.24 -12.59
N HIS A 48 -8.25 5.63 -13.78
CA HIS A 48 -9.05 6.00 -14.95
C HIS A 48 -10.53 5.67 -14.76
N ASN A 49 -10.86 4.64 -13.97
CA ASN A 49 -12.22 4.34 -13.61
C ASN A 49 -12.84 5.55 -12.86
N PRO A 50 -13.90 6.20 -13.38
CA PRO A 50 -14.55 7.33 -12.70
C PRO A 50 -15.10 6.99 -11.32
N ASP A 51 -15.47 5.73 -11.06
CA ASP A 51 -15.98 5.30 -9.76
C ASP A 51 -14.93 5.50 -8.65
N THR A 52 -13.64 5.37 -8.98
CA THR A 52 -12.53 5.59 -8.02
C THR A 52 -12.27 7.07 -7.70
N ARG A 53 -13.07 7.99 -8.26
CA ARG A 53 -12.95 9.44 -8.10
C ARG A 53 -14.20 10.09 -7.51
N ASP A 54 -15.22 9.30 -7.24
CA ASP A 54 -16.51 9.73 -6.70
C ASP A 54 -16.66 9.12 -5.30
N PRO A 55 -16.45 9.91 -4.23
CA PRO A 55 -16.53 9.44 -2.85
C PRO A 55 -17.85 8.74 -2.51
N ALA A 56 -18.97 9.20 -3.06
CA ALA A 56 -20.27 8.59 -2.81
C ALA A 56 -20.37 7.19 -3.44
N ARG A 57 -19.81 7.01 -4.64
CA ARG A 57 -19.74 5.68 -5.28
C ARG A 57 -18.79 4.74 -4.55
N ILE A 58 -17.63 5.24 -4.14
CA ILE A 58 -16.65 4.46 -3.35
C ILE A 58 -17.32 3.96 -2.06
N ALA A 59 -17.94 4.87 -1.31
CA ALA A 59 -18.63 4.55 -0.06
C ALA A 59 -19.77 3.54 -0.27
N ALA A 60 -20.56 3.70 -1.35
CA ALA A 60 -21.64 2.77 -1.67
C ALA A 60 -21.13 1.35 -1.95
N TYR A 61 -20.11 1.19 -2.80
CA TYR A 61 -19.54 -0.12 -3.10
C TYR A 61 -18.84 -0.75 -1.89
N ALA A 62 -18.12 0.06 -1.10
CA ALA A 62 -17.47 -0.42 0.12
C ALA A 62 -18.50 -0.89 1.16
N GLN A 63 -19.59 -0.14 1.34
CA GLN A 63 -20.69 -0.52 2.23
C GLN A 63 -21.38 -1.80 1.77
N GLU A 64 -21.64 -1.96 0.46
CA GLU A 64 -22.25 -3.15 -0.10
C GLU A 64 -21.38 -4.40 0.11
N ALA A 65 -20.06 -4.26 -0.07
CA ALA A 65 -19.09 -5.33 0.15
C ALA A 65 -18.76 -5.57 1.64
N GLY A 66 -19.17 -4.68 2.54
CA GLY A 66 -18.82 -4.75 3.97
C GLY A 66 -17.35 -4.46 4.27
N LEU A 67 -16.71 -3.58 3.49
CA LEU A 67 -15.30 -3.18 3.61
C LEU A 67 -15.17 -1.72 4.04
N ASP A 68 -14.07 -1.38 4.72
CA ASP A 68 -13.64 0.02 4.81
C ASP A 68 -12.54 0.32 3.77
N ILE A 69 -12.36 1.61 3.47
CA ILE A 69 -11.27 2.12 2.63
C ILE A 69 -10.37 3.02 3.49
N PRO A 70 -9.52 2.46 4.36
CA PRO A 70 -8.69 3.25 5.27
C PRO A 70 -7.51 3.95 4.58
N VAL A 71 -7.15 3.54 3.36
CA VAL A 71 -6.02 4.06 2.60
C VAL A 71 -6.46 4.37 1.17
N VAL A 72 -6.08 5.55 0.68
CA VAL A 72 -6.27 5.95 -0.71
C VAL A 72 -4.90 6.19 -1.32
N HIS A 73 -4.68 5.68 -2.52
CA HIS A 73 -3.48 5.90 -3.30
C HIS A 73 -3.75 6.91 -4.42
N GLY A 74 -2.98 8.00 -4.46
CA GLY A 74 -3.15 9.03 -5.48
C GLY A 74 -2.67 8.60 -6.87
N PRO A 75 -3.12 9.25 -7.96
CA PRO A 75 -2.86 8.80 -9.33
C PRO A 75 -1.51 9.30 -9.88
N TYR A 76 -0.40 8.88 -9.28
CA TYR A 76 0.94 9.38 -9.62
C TYR A 76 1.68 8.56 -10.67
N MET A 77 1.25 7.32 -10.93
CA MET A 77 1.82 6.47 -11.97
C MET A 77 1.78 7.17 -13.34
N VAL A 78 2.78 6.93 -14.18
CA VAL A 78 2.88 7.55 -15.52
C VAL A 78 1.61 7.33 -16.35
N LEU A 79 1.01 6.15 -16.26
CA LEU A 79 -0.24 5.81 -16.96
C LEU A 79 -1.47 6.58 -16.43
N LEU A 80 -1.42 7.05 -15.18
CA LEU A 80 -2.46 7.83 -14.49
C LEU A 80 -2.15 9.33 -14.48
N ARG A 81 -1.11 9.78 -15.17
CA ARG A 81 -0.62 11.17 -15.11
C ARG A 81 -1.69 12.24 -15.37
N ASN A 82 -2.73 11.93 -16.14
CA ASN A 82 -3.81 12.86 -16.51
C ASN A 82 -5.06 12.74 -15.65
N VAL A 83 -5.13 11.76 -14.74
CA VAL A 83 -6.24 11.65 -13.78
C VAL A 83 -6.16 12.85 -12.84
N PHE A 84 -7.27 13.57 -12.69
CA PHE A 84 -7.34 14.88 -12.04
C PHE A 84 -6.50 16.01 -12.67
N GLY A 85 -5.91 15.79 -13.83
CA GLY A 85 -5.02 16.74 -14.51
C GLY A 85 -3.55 16.42 -14.31
N SER A 86 -2.68 17.17 -15.00
CA SER A 86 -1.23 16.93 -15.03
C SER A 86 -0.46 17.63 -13.91
N ARG A 87 -1.10 18.53 -13.16
CA ARG A 87 -0.44 19.36 -12.14
C ARG A 87 -0.45 18.63 -10.81
N TYR A 88 0.74 18.39 -10.25
CA TYR A 88 0.91 17.63 -9.00
C TYR A 88 0.07 18.16 -7.84
N LEU A 89 0.10 19.48 -7.57
CA LEU A 89 -0.63 20.09 -6.44
C LEU A 89 -2.15 19.88 -6.59
N GLU A 90 -2.70 20.22 -7.76
CA GLU A 90 -4.15 20.13 -8.01
C GLU A 90 -4.65 18.68 -7.89
N LYS A 91 -3.86 17.74 -8.43
CA LYS A 91 -4.12 16.31 -8.28
C LYS A 91 -4.09 15.87 -6.82
N THR A 92 -3.06 16.26 -6.08
CA THR A 92 -2.88 15.84 -4.69
C THR A 92 -4.01 16.37 -3.81
N ARG A 93 -4.38 17.65 -3.97
CA ARG A 93 -5.53 18.25 -3.27
C ARG A 93 -6.84 17.51 -3.55
N ARG A 94 -7.11 17.18 -4.80
CA ARG A 94 -8.30 16.38 -5.16
C ARG A 94 -8.24 14.96 -4.61
N SER A 95 -7.05 14.37 -4.52
CA SER A 95 -6.88 13.08 -3.86
C SER A 95 -7.08 13.17 -2.34
N LEU A 96 -6.67 14.26 -1.69
CA LEU A 96 -6.96 14.54 -0.28
C LEU A 96 -8.47 14.72 -0.04
N GLU A 97 -9.16 15.45 -0.91
CA GLU A 97 -10.63 15.61 -0.87
C GLU A 97 -11.32 14.23 -0.92
N VAL A 98 -10.96 13.40 -1.91
CA VAL A 98 -11.53 12.04 -2.03
C VAL A 98 -11.23 11.19 -0.79
N ALA A 99 -9.98 11.21 -0.31
CA ALA A 99 -9.57 10.46 0.87
C ALA A 99 -10.33 10.90 2.13
N GLY A 100 -10.47 12.22 2.35
CA GLY A 100 -11.22 12.79 3.46
C GLY A 100 -12.70 12.43 3.42
N GLU A 101 -13.36 12.55 2.26
CA GLU A 101 -14.78 12.25 2.10
C GLU A 101 -15.11 10.75 2.28
N VAL A 102 -14.19 9.86 1.89
CA VAL A 102 -14.33 8.40 2.10
C VAL A 102 -14.00 7.99 3.54
N GLY A 103 -13.37 8.87 4.32
CA GLY A 103 -12.92 8.58 5.69
C GLY A 103 -11.62 7.77 5.74
N ALA A 104 -10.77 7.87 4.71
CA ALA A 104 -9.45 7.29 4.72
C ALA A 104 -8.54 8.04 5.70
N HIS A 105 -7.64 7.30 6.35
CA HIS A 105 -6.69 7.84 7.32
C HIS A 105 -5.35 8.17 6.68
N THR A 106 -5.09 7.68 5.47
CA THR A 106 -3.80 7.84 4.77
C THR A 106 -4.04 8.08 3.28
N LEU A 107 -3.37 9.09 2.75
CA LEU A 107 -3.15 9.28 1.32
C LEU A 107 -1.72 8.85 0.98
N VAL A 108 -1.57 7.80 0.19
CA VAL A 108 -0.28 7.38 -0.39
C VAL A 108 0.07 8.33 -1.53
N ALA A 109 1.28 8.88 -1.47
CA ALA A 109 1.80 9.79 -2.46
C ALA A 109 3.20 9.45 -2.95
N HIS A 110 3.38 9.61 -4.25
CA HIS A 110 4.70 9.59 -4.87
C HIS A 110 5.31 10.99 -4.83
N ALA A 111 6.64 11.05 -4.79
CA ALA A 111 7.34 12.31 -4.89
C ALA A 111 7.07 13.01 -6.24
N PRO A 112 6.93 14.34 -6.25
CA PRO A 112 6.90 15.10 -7.51
C PRO A 112 8.22 14.91 -8.27
N PHE A 113 8.20 15.13 -9.58
CA PHE A 113 9.41 15.02 -10.36
C PHE A 113 10.45 16.08 -9.95
N ARG A 114 11.74 15.77 -10.13
CA ARG A 114 12.85 16.66 -9.71
C ARG A 114 12.76 18.06 -10.33
N TRP A 115 12.17 18.21 -11.52
CA TRP A 115 11.99 19.48 -12.20
C TRP A 115 10.74 20.28 -11.75
N GLU A 116 9.83 19.69 -10.98
CA GLU A 116 8.61 20.33 -10.48
C GLU A 116 8.89 21.12 -9.19
N ARG A 117 9.72 22.17 -9.27
CA ARG A 117 10.19 22.95 -8.11
C ARG A 117 9.06 23.41 -7.19
N ARG A 118 7.97 23.96 -7.74
CA ARG A 118 6.82 24.44 -6.95
C ARG A 118 6.11 23.30 -6.21
N ALA A 119 6.05 22.11 -6.79
CA ALA A 119 5.46 20.95 -6.13
C ALA A 119 6.32 20.48 -4.97
N ARG A 120 7.65 20.48 -5.14
CA ARG A 120 8.59 20.17 -4.06
C ARG A 120 8.50 21.16 -2.91
N GLU A 121 8.52 22.48 -3.20
CA GLU A 121 8.36 23.52 -2.17
C GLU A 121 7.05 23.38 -1.39
N TRP A 122 5.95 22.99 -2.06
CA TRP A 122 4.66 22.74 -1.42
C TRP A 122 4.66 21.46 -0.58
N VAL A 123 5.26 20.38 -1.08
CA VAL A 123 5.42 19.10 -0.36
C VAL A 123 6.30 19.26 0.88
N ASP A 124 7.32 20.11 0.84
CA ASP A 124 8.22 20.35 1.97
C ASP A 124 7.59 21.23 3.08
N GLY A 125 6.41 21.82 2.83
CA GLY A 125 5.80 22.80 3.74
C GLY A 125 4.30 22.61 3.95
N GLU A 126 3.49 22.97 2.96
CA GLU A 126 2.04 23.14 3.10
C GLU A 126 1.26 21.81 3.09
N VAL A 127 1.78 20.75 2.46
CA VAL A 127 1.00 19.51 2.22
C VAL A 127 0.52 18.83 3.50
N HIS A 128 1.32 18.86 4.57
CA HIS A 128 0.97 18.20 5.82
C HIS A 128 -0.16 18.90 6.56
N ASP A 129 -0.17 20.24 6.52
CA ASP A 129 -1.26 21.05 7.08
C ASP A 129 -2.54 20.82 6.27
N GLU A 130 -2.47 20.89 4.94
CA GLU A 130 -3.62 20.63 4.06
C GLU A 130 -4.19 19.21 4.23
N ALA A 131 -3.31 18.21 4.39
CA ALA A 131 -3.74 16.84 4.63
C ALA A 131 -4.43 16.70 5.99
N SER A 132 -3.86 17.30 7.04
CA SER A 132 -4.47 17.31 8.37
C SER A 132 -5.85 17.99 8.38
N GLU A 133 -6.05 19.04 7.58
CA GLU A 133 -7.36 19.69 7.41
C GLU A 133 -8.36 18.81 6.66
N ALA A 134 -7.90 18.06 5.66
CA ALA A 134 -8.73 17.14 4.89
C ALA A 134 -9.08 15.84 5.65
N GLY A 135 -8.29 15.47 6.67
CA GLY A 135 -8.50 14.27 7.50
C GLY A 135 -7.39 13.21 7.42
N PRO A 136 -6.88 12.81 6.24
CA PRO A 136 -5.84 11.79 6.16
C PRO A 136 -4.45 12.36 6.45
N VAL A 137 -3.51 11.49 6.83
CA VAL A 137 -2.08 11.84 6.74
C VAL A 137 -1.61 11.73 5.29
N PHE A 138 -0.77 12.67 4.87
CA PHE A 138 -0.01 12.56 3.62
C PHE A 138 1.23 11.71 3.85
N ALA A 139 1.31 10.54 3.22
CA ALA A 139 2.40 9.59 3.41
C ALA A 139 3.21 9.42 2.11
N MET A 140 4.52 9.63 2.22
CA MET A 140 5.43 9.55 1.07
C MET A 140 5.95 8.13 0.89
N GLU A 141 5.80 7.61 -0.32
CA GLU A 141 6.28 6.27 -0.69
C GLU A 141 7.73 6.29 -1.19
N ASN A 142 8.55 5.31 -0.78
CA ASN A 142 9.83 5.06 -1.45
C ASN A 142 9.57 4.56 -2.87
N LEU A 143 10.08 5.26 -3.88
CA LEU A 143 10.03 4.78 -5.26
C LEU A 143 11.33 4.04 -5.63
N PHE A 144 11.42 3.60 -6.88
CA PHE A 144 12.56 2.83 -7.38
C PHE A 144 13.23 3.50 -8.58
N PRO A 145 14.52 3.19 -8.84
CA PRO A 145 15.19 3.65 -10.05
C PRO A 145 14.64 2.91 -11.28
N VAL A 146 14.31 3.65 -12.34
CA VAL A 146 13.90 3.06 -13.62
C VAL A 146 15.13 3.00 -14.52
N ALA A 147 15.51 1.80 -14.97
CA ALA A 147 16.72 1.57 -15.76
C ALA A 147 18.00 2.18 -15.12
N GLY A 148 18.14 2.04 -13.79
CA GLY A 148 19.25 2.58 -13.02
C GLY A 148 19.24 4.11 -12.86
N ARG A 149 18.18 4.79 -13.32
CA ARG A 149 18.02 6.24 -13.17
C ARG A 149 16.89 6.58 -12.19
N SER A 150 17.23 7.39 -11.20
CA SER A 150 16.29 7.93 -10.22
C SER A 150 15.54 9.12 -10.83
N PHE A 151 14.35 8.85 -11.40
CA PHE A 151 13.43 9.88 -11.89
C PHE A 151 12.62 10.51 -10.75
N SER A 152 12.37 9.74 -9.69
CA SER A 152 11.91 10.21 -8.37
C SER A 152 13.05 10.88 -7.61
N SER A 153 12.75 11.78 -6.67
CA SER A 153 13.73 12.22 -5.67
C SER A 153 13.75 11.36 -4.40
N VAL A 154 12.82 10.41 -4.27
CA VAL A 154 12.61 9.60 -3.08
C VAL A 154 12.76 8.12 -3.45
N VAL A 155 13.93 7.55 -3.13
CA VAL A 155 14.26 6.14 -3.44
C VAL A 155 14.88 5.45 -2.23
N THR A 156 15.75 6.14 -1.50
CA THR A 156 16.47 5.59 -0.34
C THR A 156 15.79 6.00 0.97
N PRO A 157 16.08 5.30 2.09
CA PRO A 157 15.64 5.74 3.42
C PRO A 157 16.09 7.17 3.76
N HIS A 158 17.27 7.58 3.29
CA HIS A 158 17.77 8.95 3.48
C HIS A 158 16.88 9.98 2.75
N ASP A 159 16.42 9.67 1.53
CA ASP A 159 15.56 10.58 0.78
C ASP A 159 14.17 10.74 1.43
N LEU A 160 13.76 9.76 2.24
CA LEU A 160 12.54 9.81 3.04
C LEU A 160 12.68 10.59 4.35
N ALA A 161 13.89 10.99 4.77
CA ALA A 161 14.13 11.69 6.02
C ALA A 161 13.28 12.96 6.24
N PRO A 162 12.95 13.77 5.20
CA PRO A 162 12.10 14.95 5.38
C PRO A 162 10.64 14.65 5.70
N PHE A 163 10.15 13.41 5.47
CA PHE A 163 8.72 13.08 5.56
C PHE A 163 8.36 12.46 6.92
N PRO A 164 7.39 13.02 7.67
CA PRO A 164 6.98 12.48 8.96
C PRO A 164 6.17 11.18 8.84
N HIS A 165 5.54 10.93 7.68
CA HIS A 165 4.74 9.75 7.41
C HIS A 165 5.25 9.08 6.13
N VAL A 166 5.55 7.79 6.23
CA VAL A 166 6.19 7.01 5.18
C VAL A 166 5.30 5.84 4.78
N VAL A 167 5.22 5.60 3.47
CA VAL A 167 4.77 4.33 2.92
C VAL A 167 6.01 3.53 2.53
N PHE A 168 6.16 2.36 3.12
CA PHE A 168 7.29 1.48 2.87
C PHE A 168 6.87 0.41 1.87
N ASP A 169 7.46 0.42 0.68
CA ASP A 169 7.24 -0.58 -0.37
C ASP A 169 8.44 -1.54 -0.46
N THR A 170 8.17 -2.83 -0.28
CA THR A 170 9.19 -3.87 -0.29
C THR A 170 9.77 -4.14 -1.68
N SER A 171 8.94 -4.13 -2.73
CA SER A 171 9.40 -4.40 -4.09
C SER A 171 10.24 -3.24 -4.62
N HIS A 172 9.88 -2.00 -4.31
CA HIS A 172 10.64 -0.81 -4.67
C HIS A 172 12.05 -0.82 -4.06
N PHE A 173 12.19 -1.18 -2.77
CA PHE A 173 13.51 -1.39 -2.17
C PHE A 173 14.26 -2.57 -2.80
N GLY A 174 13.55 -3.64 -3.17
CA GLY A 174 14.12 -4.74 -3.95
C GLY A 174 14.74 -4.27 -5.27
N VAL A 175 14.04 -3.43 -6.03
CA VAL A 175 14.56 -2.84 -7.28
C VAL A 175 15.74 -1.91 -7.02
N ALA A 176 15.69 -1.13 -5.94
CA ALA A 176 16.77 -0.25 -5.52
C ALA A 176 17.98 -1.00 -4.92
N GLN A 177 17.88 -2.32 -4.74
CA GLN A 177 18.88 -3.17 -4.07
C GLN A 177 19.22 -2.69 -2.65
N ILE A 178 18.21 -2.22 -1.93
CA ILE A 178 18.31 -1.78 -0.54
C ILE A 178 17.80 -2.91 0.36
N ASP A 179 18.56 -3.22 1.41
CA ASP A 179 18.17 -4.24 2.37
C ASP A 179 16.93 -3.81 3.16
N LEU A 180 15.93 -4.69 3.26
CA LEU A 180 14.66 -4.37 3.91
C LEU A 180 14.82 -4.13 5.42
N PHE A 181 15.74 -4.82 6.08
CA PHE A 181 15.96 -4.65 7.52
C PHE A 181 16.72 -3.35 7.82
N GLU A 182 17.69 -2.99 6.99
CA GLU A 182 18.36 -1.69 7.05
C GLU A 182 17.36 -0.55 6.85
N ALA A 183 16.53 -0.64 5.80
CA ALA A 183 15.50 0.35 5.53
C ALA A 183 14.47 0.44 6.67
N TRP A 184 14.03 -0.70 7.21
CA TRP A 184 13.08 -0.74 8.31
C TRP A 184 13.64 -0.10 9.57
N ASN A 185 14.87 -0.45 9.95
CA ASN A 185 15.53 0.17 11.10
C ASN A 185 15.67 1.69 10.97
N ALA A 186 15.78 2.22 9.75
CA ALA A 186 15.89 3.66 9.50
C ALA A 186 14.54 4.40 9.43
N LEU A 187 13.43 3.69 9.20
CA LEU A 187 12.14 4.29 8.85
C LEU A 187 10.97 3.90 9.76
N SER A 188 11.07 2.79 10.51
CA SER A 188 9.91 2.12 11.15
C SER A 188 9.11 3.01 12.09
N ASP A 189 9.74 4.02 12.69
CA ASP A 189 9.09 4.99 13.57
C ASP A 189 8.12 5.94 12.84
N ARG A 190 8.27 6.07 11.52
CA ARG A 190 7.48 6.94 10.64
C ARG A 190 6.65 6.17 9.60
N VAL A 191 6.81 4.85 9.51
CA VAL A 191 5.99 4.02 8.61
C VAL A 191 4.56 4.03 9.14
N VAL A 192 3.62 4.51 8.31
CA VAL A 192 2.17 4.47 8.60
C VAL A 192 1.44 3.43 7.76
N HIS A 193 2.05 3.06 6.63
CA HIS A 193 1.52 2.08 5.70
C HIS A 193 2.65 1.27 5.04
N LEU A 194 2.41 -0.02 4.77
CA LEU A 194 3.39 -0.93 4.19
C LEU A 194 2.80 -1.57 2.93
N HIS A 195 3.40 -1.35 1.77
CA HIS A 195 3.12 -2.12 0.56
C HIS A 195 3.99 -3.37 0.56
N VAL A 196 3.35 -4.53 0.52
CA VAL A 196 4.04 -5.83 0.58
C VAL A 196 3.80 -6.59 -0.71
N SER A 197 4.92 -6.81 -1.39
CA SER A 197 5.03 -7.70 -2.53
C SER A 197 6.47 -8.21 -2.67
N ASP A 198 6.63 -9.38 -3.28
CA ASP A 198 7.94 -9.93 -3.56
C ASP A 198 8.51 -9.31 -4.85
N ASN A 199 9.80 -9.51 -5.09
CA ASN A 199 10.45 -9.04 -6.31
C ASN A 199 11.24 -10.18 -6.97
N PHE A 200 11.13 -10.34 -8.29
CA PHE A 200 11.88 -11.39 -9.01
C PHE A 200 13.38 -11.10 -9.15
N GLY A 201 13.88 -9.96 -8.68
CA GLY A 201 15.30 -9.60 -8.75
C GLY A 201 15.79 -9.29 -10.17
N ASN A 202 14.87 -8.97 -11.09
CA ASN A 202 15.18 -8.73 -12.51
C ASN A 202 15.34 -7.24 -12.85
N GLY A 203 15.48 -6.38 -11.84
CA GLY A 203 15.61 -4.92 -11.98
C GLY A 203 14.31 -4.22 -12.39
N LYS A 204 13.16 -4.89 -12.28
CA LYS A 204 11.84 -4.32 -12.47
C LYS A 204 11.01 -4.51 -11.21
N ASP A 205 10.10 -3.59 -11.02
CA ASP A 205 9.07 -3.71 -10.02
C ASP A 205 8.03 -4.74 -10.47
N SER A 206 8.09 -5.94 -9.88
CA SER A 206 7.33 -7.09 -10.36
C SER A 206 6.08 -7.39 -9.56
N HIS A 207 5.93 -6.82 -8.36
CA HIS A 207 4.81 -7.09 -7.45
C HIS A 207 4.52 -8.59 -7.31
N ALA A 208 5.57 -9.41 -7.17
CA ALA A 208 5.44 -10.85 -7.24
C ALA A 208 4.71 -11.41 -6.00
N PRO A 209 3.99 -12.54 -6.11
CA PRO A 209 3.41 -13.21 -4.95
C PRO A 209 4.45 -13.50 -3.86
N ILE A 210 4.04 -13.49 -2.60
CA ILE A 210 4.96 -13.64 -1.46
C ILE A 210 5.66 -15.00 -1.53
N GLY A 211 7.00 -15.00 -1.50
CA GLY A 211 7.82 -16.23 -1.53
C GLY A 211 8.07 -16.77 -2.93
N SER A 212 7.70 -16.03 -3.98
CA SER A 212 8.01 -16.39 -5.38
C SER A 212 9.20 -15.62 -5.96
N GLY A 213 9.71 -14.62 -5.23
CA GLY A 213 10.83 -13.78 -5.61
C GLY A 213 12.05 -14.00 -4.73
N VAL A 214 12.86 -12.94 -4.60
CA VAL A 214 14.16 -12.95 -3.92
C VAL A 214 14.16 -12.21 -2.59
N LEU A 215 13.05 -11.55 -2.23
CA LEU A 215 12.99 -10.77 -0.99
C LEU A 215 12.77 -11.69 0.23
N PRO A 216 13.40 -11.42 1.38
CA PRO A 216 13.27 -12.24 2.58
C PRO A 216 11.96 -11.95 3.35
N LEU A 217 10.81 -11.97 2.66
CA LEU A 217 9.53 -11.48 3.20
C LEU A 217 9.03 -12.22 4.43
N GLU A 218 9.30 -13.53 4.56
CA GLU A 218 8.94 -14.28 5.76
C GLU A 218 9.65 -13.72 7.00
N ALA A 219 10.98 -13.60 6.93
CA ALA A 219 11.78 -13.05 8.02
C ALA A 219 11.47 -11.58 8.27
N PHE A 220 11.25 -10.80 7.21
CA PHE A 220 10.93 -9.38 7.28
C PHE A 220 9.58 -9.13 7.95
N LEU A 221 8.50 -9.80 7.52
CA LEU A 221 7.20 -9.66 8.15
C LEU A 221 7.21 -10.19 9.59
N GLY A 222 8.04 -11.19 9.90
CA GLY A 222 8.31 -11.60 11.28
C GLY A 222 8.95 -10.49 12.13
N GLU A 223 9.87 -9.70 11.57
CA GLU A 223 10.43 -8.50 12.24
C GLU A 223 9.35 -7.43 12.43
N VAL A 224 8.57 -7.12 11.39
CA VAL A 224 7.47 -6.14 11.46
C VAL A 224 6.49 -6.52 12.58
N GLY A 225 6.06 -7.79 12.64
CA GLY A 225 5.18 -8.28 13.70
C GLY A 225 5.78 -8.18 15.10
N ARG A 226 7.07 -8.52 15.26
CA ARG A 226 7.78 -8.39 16.56
C ARG A 226 7.98 -6.95 17.01
N SER A 227 8.17 -6.03 16.07
CA SER A 227 8.34 -4.60 16.36
C SER A 227 7.12 -3.98 17.02
N GLY A 228 5.95 -4.63 16.91
CA GLY A 228 4.69 -4.10 17.40
C GLY A 228 4.09 -3.04 16.49
N TYR A 229 4.40 -3.09 15.19
CA TYR A 229 3.82 -2.19 14.19
C TYR A 229 2.28 -2.24 14.20
N GLU A 230 1.64 -1.09 14.43
CA GLU A 230 0.18 -0.95 14.54
C GLU A 230 -0.46 -0.30 13.31
N GLY A 231 0.35 0.09 12.32
CA GLY A 231 -0.14 0.69 11.08
C GLY A 231 -0.87 -0.32 10.18
N SER A 232 -1.01 0.03 8.91
CA SER A 232 -1.66 -0.86 7.93
C SER A 232 -0.64 -1.49 6.98
N ILE A 233 -1.00 -2.64 6.44
CA ILE A 233 -0.24 -3.40 5.44
C ILE A 233 -1.18 -3.68 4.28
N THR A 234 -0.80 -3.33 3.06
CA THR A 234 -1.51 -3.73 1.85
C THR A 234 -0.71 -4.75 1.08
N LEU A 235 -1.38 -5.77 0.57
CA LEU A 235 -0.80 -6.65 -0.44
C LEU A 235 -0.99 -6.01 -1.82
N GLU A 236 0.09 -5.63 -2.48
CA GLU A 236 0.08 -5.08 -3.84
C GLU A 236 0.72 -6.09 -4.80
N LEU A 237 -0.09 -7.02 -5.31
CA LEU A 237 0.39 -8.20 -6.02
C LEU A 237 -0.05 -8.21 -7.48
N ASP A 238 0.81 -8.73 -8.36
CA ASP A 238 0.44 -9.01 -9.75
C ASP A 238 -0.65 -10.08 -9.82
N CYS A 239 -1.87 -9.62 -10.10
CA CYS A 239 -3.05 -10.47 -10.17
C CYS A 239 -3.33 -11.02 -11.56
N ARG A 240 -2.55 -10.68 -12.61
CA ARG A 240 -2.93 -10.92 -14.02
C ARG A 240 -3.26 -12.37 -14.33
N ALA A 241 -2.57 -13.33 -13.69
CA ALA A 241 -2.79 -14.76 -13.89
C ALA A 241 -4.07 -15.31 -13.23
N TYR A 242 -4.80 -14.48 -12.48
CA TYR A 242 -5.95 -14.86 -11.65
C TYR A 242 -7.21 -14.05 -11.98
N LEU A 243 -7.20 -13.29 -13.09
CA LEU A 243 -8.32 -12.42 -13.49
C LEU A 243 -9.36 -13.11 -14.37
N ASP A 244 -9.14 -14.36 -14.76
CA ASP A 244 -10.07 -15.11 -15.62
C ASP A 244 -11.41 -15.37 -14.90
N SER A 245 -11.39 -15.51 -13.57
CA SER A 245 -12.61 -15.56 -12.76
C SER A 245 -12.45 -14.94 -11.38
N ARG A 246 -13.56 -14.46 -10.79
CA ARG A 246 -13.58 -13.96 -9.41
C ARG A 246 -13.13 -15.02 -8.41
N ALA A 247 -13.48 -16.29 -8.62
CA ALA A 247 -13.12 -17.38 -7.73
C ALA A 247 -11.60 -17.64 -7.67
N GLU A 248 -10.91 -17.53 -8.81
CA GLU A 248 -9.45 -17.65 -8.87
C GLU A 248 -8.77 -16.47 -8.17
N LEU A 249 -9.22 -15.25 -8.42
CA LEU A 249 -8.73 -14.06 -7.72
C LEU A 249 -8.93 -14.18 -6.20
N VAL A 250 -10.13 -14.56 -5.76
CA VAL A 250 -10.45 -14.75 -4.34
C VAL A 250 -9.51 -15.77 -3.70
N THR A 251 -9.33 -16.93 -4.34
CA THR A 251 -8.45 -17.99 -3.83
C THR A 251 -7.00 -17.51 -3.73
N PHE A 252 -6.53 -16.78 -4.74
CA PHE A 252 -5.19 -16.20 -4.74
C PHE A 252 -5.02 -15.18 -3.60
N LEU A 253 -5.90 -14.19 -3.52
CA LEU A 253 -5.83 -13.13 -2.51
C LEU A 253 -5.96 -13.67 -1.09
N GLN A 254 -6.84 -14.66 -0.87
CA GLN A 254 -7.00 -15.32 0.43
C GLN A 254 -5.72 -16.05 0.84
N ARG A 255 -5.10 -16.79 -0.09
CA ARG A 255 -3.85 -17.51 0.17
C ARG A 255 -2.73 -16.55 0.57
N GLU A 256 -2.54 -15.46 -0.17
CA GLU A 256 -1.49 -14.49 0.10
C GLU A 256 -1.74 -13.73 1.41
N ARG A 257 -3.00 -13.41 1.73
CA ARG A 257 -3.40 -12.85 3.04
C ARG A 257 -2.98 -13.74 4.19
N LEU A 258 -3.39 -15.01 4.15
CA LEU A 258 -3.12 -15.97 5.22
C LEU A 258 -1.62 -16.20 5.41
N LYS A 259 -0.86 -16.20 4.31
CA LYS A 259 0.61 -16.29 4.35
C LYS A 259 1.22 -15.07 5.06
N ALA A 260 0.85 -13.86 4.68
CA ALA A 260 1.34 -12.63 5.31
C ALA A 260 0.97 -12.57 6.82
N GLU A 261 -0.27 -12.92 7.16
CA GLU A 261 -0.73 -12.99 8.56
C GLU A 261 0.06 -14.03 9.38
N SER A 262 0.43 -15.16 8.77
CA SER A 262 1.24 -16.20 9.43
C SER A 262 2.65 -15.71 9.72
N PHE A 263 3.28 -15.03 8.76
CA PHE A 263 4.62 -14.47 8.92
C PHE A 263 4.65 -13.34 9.96
N LEU A 264 3.65 -12.45 9.96
CA LEU A 264 3.49 -11.42 11.00
C LEU A 264 3.31 -12.02 12.41
N ALA A 265 2.68 -13.19 12.50
CA ALA A 265 2.56 -13.93 13.77
C ALA A 265 3.84 -14.68 14.18
N GLY A 266 4.90 -14.65 13.36
CA GLY A 266 6.14 -15.38 13.58
C GLY A 266 6.01 -16.89 13.37
N THR A 267 5.02 -17.32 12.58
CA THR A 267 4.75 -18.73 12.28
C THR A 267 5.06 -19.04 10.82
N SER A 268 5.58 -20.24 10.56
CA SER A 268 5.77 -20.74 9.20
C SER A 268 4.42 -20.94 8.52
N TRP A 269 4.36 -20.67 7.21
CA TRP A 269 3.18 -20.95 6.41
C TRP A 269 3.34 -22.28 5.66
N GLU A 270 2.38 -23.18 5.85
CA GLU A 270 2.21 -24.35 5.01
C GLU A 270 0.86 -24.25 4.29
N PRO A 271 0.80 -24.44 2.96
CA PRO A 271 -0.48 -24.50 2.28
C PRO A 271 -1.29 -25.68 2.84
N ALA A 272 -2.60 -25.49 3.03
CA ALA A 272 -3.48 -26.60 3.35
C ALA A 272 -3.32 -27.69 2.29
N PRO A 273 -3.24 -28.98 2.69
CA PRO A 273 -3.15 -30.07 1.73
C PRO A 273 -4.34 -29.99 0.77
N ALA A 274 -4.08 -30.13 -0.54
CA ALA A 274 -5.14 -30.18 -1.52
C ALA A 274 -6.08 -31.36 -1.18
N VAL A 275 -7.36 -31.04 -0.95
CA VAL A 275 -8.42 -32.02 -0.69
C VAL A 275 -8.91 -32.61 -2.01
#